data_AF-A0AAD4MET8-F1
#
_entry.id   AF-A0AAD4MET8-F1
#
_cell.length_a   1.000
_cell.length_b   1.000
_cell.length_c   1.000
_cell.angle_alpha   90.00
_cell.angle_beta   90.00
_cell.angle_gamma   90.00
#
_symmetry.space_group_name_H-M   'P 1'
#
loop_
_entity.id
_entity.type
_entity.pdbx_description
1 polymer ?
#
loop_
_entity_poly.entity_id
_entity_poly.type
_entity_poly.pdbx_seq_one_letter_code
_entity_poly.pdbx_strand_id
1 'polypeptide(L)'
;MIESRTWGYFQPTRSGFDQQANPSPPRLEPDENGDRDSVLVISQAAAKELTSGRLPFEAAERADLLYLDAPSHTVGAIGLAFTKTYPMGEFSSFVCTEVA
;
A
#
# COMPACT_ATOMS: atom_id res chain seq x y z
N MET A 1 -15.35 4.83 -4.12
CA MET A 1 -15.70 4.32 -2.78
C MET A 1 -15.82 2.81 -2.87
N ILE A 2 -14.73 2.08 -2.58
CA ILE A 2 -14.74 0.62 -2.46
C ILE A 2 -15.03 0.33 -0.99
N GLU A 3 -16.31 0.30 -0.62
CA GLU A 3 -16.76 -0.28 0.64
C GLU A 3 -17.02 -1.77 0.42
N SER A 4 -16.14 -2.64 0.93
CA SER A 4 -16.41 -4.08 1.03
C SER A 4 -15.45 -4.71 2.04
N ARG A 5 -15.74 -4.51 3.34
CA ARG A 5 -15.41 -5.35 4.51
C ARG A 5 -14.08 -6.13 4.57
N THR A 6 -13.00 -5.67 3.96
CA THR A 6 -11.68 -6.28 4.14
C THR A 6 -10.67 -5.20 4.47
N TRP A 7 -10.69 -4.73 5.72
CA TRP A 7 -9.63 -3.88 6.27
C TRP A 7 -8.75 -4.81 7.12
N GLY A 8 -7.50 -4.97 6.72
CA GLY A 8 -6.51 -5.75 7.47
C GLY A 8 -5.60 -4.81 8.25
N TYR A 9 -5.64 -4.85 9.58
CA TYR A 9 -4.63 -4.19 10.41
C TYR A 9 -3.56 -5.21 10.71
N PHE A 10 -2.32 -4.83 10.45
CA PHE A 10 -1.19 -5.66 10.78
C PHE A 10 -0.28 -4.86 11.68
N GLN A 11 -0.08 -5.33 12.90
CA GLN A 11 1.00 -4.81 13.74
C GLN A 11 2.30 -5.50 13.31
N PRO A 12 3.29 -4.75 12.81
CA PRO A 12 4.59 -5.31 12.52
C PRO A 12 5.27 -5.73 13.83
N THR A 13 5.66 -6.99 13.91
CA THR A 13 6.49 -7.56 14.98
C THR A 13 7.89 -7.81 14.45
N ARG A 14 8.84 -8.15 15.34
CA ARG A 14 10.20 -8.52 14.93
C ARG A 14 10.27 -9.78 14.07
N SER A 15 9.21 -10.59 14.05
CA SER A 15 9.15 -11.88 13.34
C SER A 15 8.14 -11.88 12.18
N GLY A 16 7.61 -10.73 11.78
CA GLY A 16 6.59 -10.62 10.72
C GLY A 16 5.33 -9.91 11.22
N PHE A 17 4.15 -10.32 10.76
CA PHE A 17 2.88 -9.70 11.16
C PHE A 17 2.24 -10.43 12.35
N ASP A 18 1.70 -9.67 13.29
CA ASP A 18 0.92 -10.23 14.40
C ASP A 18 -0.37 -10.87 13.86
N GLN A 19 -0.47 -12.20 13.98
CA GLN A 19 -1.64 -12.98 13.57
C GLN A 19 -2.83 -12.85 14.53
N GLN A 20 -2.61 -12.30 15.73
CA GLN A 20 -3.64 -12.03 16.73
C GLN A 20 -4.05 -10.56 16.78
N ALA A 21 -3.56 -9.73 15.84
CA ALA A 21 -3.93 -8.33 15.77
C ALA A 21 -5.46 -8.19 15.74
N ASN A 22 -6.04 -7.65 16.81
CA ASN A 22 -7.46 -7.36 16.86
C ASN A 22 -7.71 -6.08 16.02
N PRO A 23 -8.50 -6.15 14.94
CA PRO A 23 -8.72 -5.01 14.07
C PRO A 23 -9.44 -3.89 14.83
N SER A 24 -8.68 -2.89 15.25
CA SER A 24 -9.21 -1.61 15.75
C SER A 24 -9.24 -0.63 14.59
N PRO A 25 -10.27 0.23 14.43
CA PRO A 25 -10.29 1.26 13.39
C PRO A 25 -8.99 2.08 13.40
N PRO A 26 -8.48 2.55 12.23
CA PRO A 26 -7.28 3.35 12.23
C PRO A 26 -7.54 4.64 13.01
N ARG A 27 -6.58 5.06 13.79
CA ARG A 27 -6.57 6.38 14.43
C ARG A 27 -6.21 7.41 13.37
N LEU A 28 -7.21 8.11 12.83
CA LEU A 28 -7.00 9.19 11.86
C LEU A 28 -6.68 10.53 12.50
N GLU A 29 -7.16 10.72 13.73
CA GLU A 29 -6.91 11.92 14.53
C GLU A 29 -5.59 11.77 15.31
N PRO A 30 -4.67 12.74 15.27
CA PRO A 30 -3.43 12.71 16.06
C PRO A 30 -3.71 12.59 17.56
N ASP A 31 -2.89 11.81 18.26
CA ASP A 31 -2.90 11.77 19.72
C ASP A 31 -2.12 12.95 20.35
N GLU A 32 -1.92 12.88 21.67
CA GLU A 32 -1.19 13.92 22.43
C GLU A 32 0.26 14.12 21.96
N ASN A 33 0.87 13.12 21.33
CA ASN A 33 2.21 13.19 20.75
C ASN A 33 2.19 13.57 19.25
N GLY A 34 1.00 13.75 18.68
CA GLY A 34 0.82 13.98 17.26
C GLY A 34 0.85 12.69 16.42
N ASP A 35 0.81 11.52 17.05
CA ASP A 35 0.87 10.23 16.37
C ASP A 35 -0.51 9.82 15.87
N ARG A 36 -0.57 9.38 14.60
CA ARG A 36 -1.75 8.82 13.95
C ARG A 36 -1.36 7.73 12.96
N ASP A 37 -2.31 6.89 12.60
CA ASP A 37 -2.09 5.82 11.64
C ASP A 37 -1.92 6.37 10.21
N SER A 38 -1.22 5.59 9.37
CA SER A 38 -1.09 5.87 7.94
C SER A 38 -2.08 5.01 7.15
N VAL A 39 -2.79 5.63 6.22
CA VAL A 39 -3.81 5.00 5.39
C VAL A 39 -3.44 5.13 3.91
N LEU A 40 -3.39 3.98 3.23
CA LEU A 40 -3.24 3.93 1.78
C LEU A 40 -4.56 3.49 1.16
N VAL A 41 -5.16 4.37 0.35
CA VAL A 41 -6.33 4.05 -0.46
C VAL A 41 -5.88 3.88 -1.90
N ILE A 42 -6.18 2.72 -2.48
CA ILE A 42 -5.78 2.41 -3.85
C ILE A 42 -6.87 1.59 -4.52
N SER A 43 -7.14 1.85 -5.79
CA SER A 43 -8.04 0.97 -6.55
C SER A 43 -7.39 -0.40 -6.73
N GLN A 44 -8.19 -1.46 -6.73
CA GLN A 44 -7.67 -2.82 -6.96
C GLN A 44 -6.92 -2.94 -8.30
N ALA A 45 -7.39 -2.23 -9.34
CA ALA A 45 -6.72 -2.19 -10.64
C ALA A 45 -5.33 -1.55 -10.53
N ALA A 46 -5.21 -0.40 -9.88
CA ALA A 46 -3.92 0.25 -9.67
C ALA A 46 -2.98 -0.58 -8.81
N ALA A 47 -3.49 -1.24 -7.75
CA ALA A 47 -2.70 -2.14 -6.92
C ALA A 47 -2.12 -3.32 -7.72
N LYS A 48 -2.92 -3.91 -8.62
CA LYS A 48 -2.47 -4.99 -9.51
C LYS A 48 -1.36 -4.52 -10.46
N GLU A 49 -1.53 -3.35 -11.07
CA GLU A 49 -0.52 -2.82 -12.00
C GLU A 49 0.76 -2.41 -11.27
N LEU A 50 0.64 -1.82 -10.08
CA LEU A 50 1.76 -1.42 -9.23
C LEU A 50 2.56 -2.63 -8.78
N THR A 51 1.91 -3.65 -8.21
CA THR A 51 2.57 -4.88 -7.75
C THR A 51 3.20 -5.70 -8.88
N SER A 52 2.76 -5.47 -10.12
CA SER A 52 3.37 -6.07 -11.32
C SER A 52 4.48 -5.21 -11.95
N GLY A 53 4.83 -4.05 -11.36
CA GLY A 53 5.83 -3.12 -11.89
C GLY A 53 5.45 -2.46 -13.21
N ARG A 54 4.16 -2.43 -13.57
CA ARG A 54 3.65 -1.75 -14.77
C ARG A 54 3.18 -0.33 -14.49
N LEU A 55 2.91 -0.01 -13.22
CA LEU A 55 2.50 1.32 -12.76
C LEU A 55 3.42 1.81 -11.63
N PRO A 56 4.24 2.85 -11.85
CA PRO A 56 4.98 3.51 -10.77
C PRO A 56 4.06 4.04 -9.67
N PHE A 57 4.53 3.99 -8.42
CA PHE A 57 3.85 4.61 -7.29
C PHE A 57 3.56 6.10 -7.53
N GLU A 58 4.58 6.88 -7.90
CA GLU A 58 4.43 8.33 -8.17
C GLU A 58 3.50 8.65 -9.35
N ALA A 59 3.39 7.73 -10.32
CA ALA A 59 2.47 7.89 -11.44
C ALA A 59 1.03 7.59 -11.03
N ALA A 60 0.82 6.58 -10.17
CA ALA A 60 -0.48 6.27 -9.59
C ALA A 60 -0.99 7.42 -8.70
N GLU A 61 -0.12 8.00 -7.88
CA GLU A 61 -0.44 9.14 -7.01
C GLU A 61 -0.84 10.37 -7.83
N ARG A 62 -0.06 10.75 -8.85
CA ARG A 62 -0.38 11.89 -9.73
C ARG A 62 -1.65 11.72 -10.56
N ALA A 63 -2.11 10.48 -10.75
CA ALA A 63 -3.32 10.17 -11.51
C ALA A 63 -4.55 9.96 -10.63
N ASP A 64 -4.46 10.27 -9.32
CA ASP A 64 -5.52 10.05 -8.32
C ASP A 64 -5.98 8.57 -8.24
N LEU A 65 -5.11 7.63 -8.64
CA LEU A 65 -5.38 6.18 -8.55
C LEU A 65 -5.00 5.59 -7.19
N LEU A 66 -4.21 6.36 -6.43
CA LEU A 66 -3.65 6.06 -5.13
C LEU A 66 -3.67 7.35 -4.29
N TYR A 67 -4.09 7.23 -3.03
CA TYR A 67 -4.04 8.30 -2.04
C TYR A 67 -3.37 7.79 -0.77
N LEU A 68 -2.33 8.48 -0.32
CA LEU A 68 -1.63 8.18 0.92
C LEU A 68 -1.91 9.30 1.94
N ASP A 69 -2.65 8.96 2.99
CA ASP A 69 -2.83 9.81 4.16
C ASP A 69 -1.90 9.32 5.27
N ALA A 70 -0.89 10.12 5.63
CA ALA A 70 0.11 9.73 6.63
C ALA A 70 0.61 10.96 7.40
N PRO A 71 1.21 10.77 8.59
CA PRO A 71 2.02 11.81 9.23
C PRO A 71 3.09 12.36 8.28
N SER A 72 3.37 13.66 8.36
CA SER A 72 4.33 14.36 7.49
C SER A 72 5.75 13.77 7.56
N HIS A 73 6.12 13.17 8.70
CA HIS A 73 7.41 12.54 8.91
C HIS A 73 7.51 11.12 8.35
N THR A 74 6.39 10.44 8.04
CA THR A 74 6.37 9.07 7.48
C THR A 74 5.99 9.02 6.00
N VAL A 75 5.23 10.00 5.49
CA VAL A 75 4.69 9.99 4.10
C VAL A 75 5.77 9.72 3.05
N GLY A 76 6.92 10.40 3.14
CA GLY A 76 8.02 10.21 2.19
C GLY A 76 8.71 8.84 2.31
N ALA A 77 8.82 8.31 3.54
CA ALA A 77 9.40 6.99 3.77
C ALA A 77 8.51 5.87 3.20
N ILE A 78 7.18 6.00 3.35
CA ILE A 78 6.22 5.06 2.78
C ILE A 78 6.27 5.11 1.25
N GLY A 79 6.22 6.29 0.64
CA GLY A 79 6.32 6.43 -0.83
C GLY A 79 7.62 5.84 -1.38
N LEU A 80 8.75 6.07 -0.70
CA LEU A 80 10.04 5.49 -1.07
C LEU A 80 10.05 3.96 -0.95
N ALA A 81 9.44 3.42 0.12
CA ALA A 81 9.32 1.98 0.30
C ALA A 81 8.54 1.33 -0.84
N PHE A 82 7.37 1.86 -1.20
CA PHE A 82 6.58 1.36 -2.33
C PHE A 82 7.34 1.43 -3.65
N THR A 83 8.04 2.54 -3.91
CA THR A 83 8.84 2.73 -5.13
C THR A 83 9.98 1.71 -5.23
N LYS A 84 10.65 1.40 -4.11
CA LYS A 84 11.74 0.41 -4.08
C LYS A 84 11.25 -1.03 -4.09
N THR A 85 10.11 -1.32 -3.47
CA THR A 85 9.54 -2.67 -3.44
C THR A 85 8.96 -3.06 -4.78
N TYR A 86 8.40 -2.10 -5.51
CA TYR A 86 7.76 -2.34 -6.81
C TYR A 86 8.38 -1.49 -7.93
N PRO A 87 9.66 -1.75 -8.28
CA PRO A 87 10.33 -1.02 -9.36
C PRO A 87 9.67 -1.33 -10.71
N MET A 88 9.70 -0.35 -11.62
CA MET A 88 9.21 -0.55 -12.99
C MET A 88 10.07 -1.57 -13.74
N GLY A 89 9.41 -2.47 -14.48
CA GLY A 89 10.06 -3.30 -15.48
C GLY A 89 10.94 -4.45 -14.96
N GLU A 90 11.11 -4.61 -13.64
CA GLU A 90 11.90 -5.71 -13.08
C GLU A 90 11.08 -7.00 -12.89
N PHE A 91 9.75 -6.91 -12.82
CA PHE A 91 8.90 -8.09 -12.75
C PHE A 91 8.63 -8.62 -14.16
N SER A 92 9.42 -9.61 -14.59
CA SER A 92 9.09 -10.38 -15.80
C SER A 92 7.83 -11.20 -15.55
N SER A 93 6.72 -10.81 -16.20
CA SER A 93 5.54 -11.68 -16.28
C SER A 93 5.83 -12.79 -17.30
N PHE A 94 6.28 -13.96 -16.84
CA PHE A 94 6.29 -15.15 -17.67
C PHE A 94 4.84 -15.51 -18.01
N VAL A 95 4.38 -15.11 -19.20
CA VAL A 95 3.10 -15.56 -19.75
C VAL A 95 3.38 -16.90 -20.44
N CYS A 96 3.09 -18.00 -19.74
CA CYS A 96 3.03 -19.31 -20.38
C CYS A 96 1.75 -19.33 -21.24
N THR A 97 1.86 -19.00 -22.52
CA THR A 97 0.76 -19.26 -23.46
C THR A 97 0.88 -20.71 -23.90
N GLU A 98 -0.12 -21.54 -23.62
CA GLU A 98 -0.20 -22.86 -24.25
C GLU A 98 -0.21 -22.67 -25.78
N VAL A 99 0.81 -23.22 -26.43
CA VAL A 99 0.86 -23.28 -27.89
C VAL A 99 -0.06 -24.42 -28.31
N ALA A 100 -1.12 -24.07 -29.04
CA ALA A 100 -2.09 -25.02 -29.59
C ALA A 100 -1.49 -25.96 -30.64
#